data_AF-A0A7J5VPF0-F1
#
_entry.id   AF-A0A7J5VPF0-F1
#
_cell.length_a   1.000
_cell.length_b   1.000
_cell.length_c   1.000
_cell.angle_alpha   90.00
_cell.angle_beta   90.00
_cell.angle_gamma   90.00
#
_symmetry.space_group_name_H-M   'P 1'
#
loop_
_entity.id
_entity.type
_entity.pdbx_description
1 polymer ?
#
loop_
_entity_poly.entity_id
_entity_poly.type
_entity_poly.pdbx_seq_one_letter_code
_entity_poly.pdbx_strand_id
1 'polypeptide(L)'
;MSSDLNDLTINYEEEGVLLVKELDKEVLSKGAWTTILFRYQNWDKGKEEYGKDMFTIRRYQKREGEYFSKSKFNISSAEQAQKIVTALQKWINNDKD
;
A
#
# COMPACT_ATOMS: atom_id res chain seq x y z
N MET A 1 4.74 14.18 2.84
CA MET A 1 5.50 13.70 4.01
C MET A 1 4.49 13.47 5.12
N SER A 2 4.56 12.34 5.82
CA SER A 2 3.66 12.04 6.94
C SER A 2 4.46 11.88 8.23
N SER A 3 3.88 12.34 9.35
CA SER A 3 4.41 12.15 10.70
C SER A 3 3.80 10.92 11.39
N ASP A 4 2.57 10.55 11.03
CA ASP A 4 1.86 9.36 11.50
C ASP A 4 1.89 8.24 10.46
N LEU A 5 2.03 7.00 10.93
CA LEU A 5 1.93 5.81 10.10
C LEU A 5 0.54 5.71 9.44
N ASN A 6 -0.51 6.15 10.13
CA ASN A 6 -1.89 6.05 9.63
C ASN A 6 -2.14 6.95 8.43
N ASP A 7 -1.43 8.08 8.29
CA ASP A 7 -1.61 8.99 7.15
C ASP A 7 -0.78 8.56 5.92
N LEU A 8 0.01 7.48 6.03
CA LEU A 8 0.67 6.92 4.86
C LEU A 8 -0.37 6.31 3.93
N THR A 9 -0.55 6.97 2.79
CA THR A 9 -1.49 6.57 1.74
C THR A 9 -0.82 6.56 0.37
N ILE A 10 -1.41 5.80 -0.56
CA ILE A 10 -1.08 5.86 -1.98
C ILE A 10 -2.17 6.51 -2.83
N ASN A 11 -3.18 7.13 -2.20
CA ASN A 11 -4.14 7.96 -2.91
C ASN A 11 -3.41 9.06 -3.70
N TYR A 12 -3.74 9.19 -4.98
CA TYR A 12 -3.18 10.23 -5.84
C TYR A 12 -4.31 10.86 -6.63
N GLU A 13 -4.48 12.17 -6.46
CA GLU A 13 -5.48 12.97 -7.13
C GLU A 13 -4.79 14.01 -8.03
N GLU A 14 -5.31 14.16 -9.24
CA GLU A 14 -4.83 15.13 -10.23
C GLU A 14 -6.05 15.72 -10.94
N GLU A 15 -6.12 17.05 -11.02
CA GLU A 15 -7.21 17.77 -11.70
C GLU A 15 -8.62 17.38 -11.20
N GLY A 16 -8.76 17.05 -9.91
CA GLY A 16 -10.04 16.63 -9.31
C GLY A 16 -10.41 15.16 -9.55
N VAL A 17 -9.53 14.37 -10.18
CA VAL A 17 -9.74 12.94 -10.42
C VAL A 17 -8.78 12.13 -9.55
N LEU A 18 -9.33 11.22 -8.75
CA LEU A 18 -8.55 10.29 -7.93
C LEU A 18 -7.97 9.18 -8.83
N LEU A 19 -6.80 9.45 -9.41
CA LEU A 19 -6.12 8.57 -10.36
C LEU A 19 -5.65 7.25 -9.73
N VAL A 20 -5.23 7.28 -8.46
CA VAL A 20 -4.91 6.08 -7.68
C VAL A 20 -5.82 6.09 -6.47
N LYS A 21 -6.67 5.08 -6.35
CA LYS A 21 -7.61 4.91 -5.25
C LYS A 21 -7.14 3.78 -4.35
N GLU A 22 -6.70 4.12 -3.15
CA GLU A 22 -6.43 3.16 -2.07
C GLU A 22 -7.76 2.53 -1.62
N LEU A 23 -7.79 1.20 -1.54
CA LEU A 23 -8.94 0.44 -1.06
C LEU A 23 -8.73 -0.09 0.35
N ASP A 24 -7.53 -0.59 0.63
CA ASP A 24 -7.14 -1.09 1.96
C ASP A 24 -5.61 -1.09 2.09
N LYS A 25 -5.12 -1.20 3.34
CA LYS A 25 -3.69 -1.35 3.64
C LYS A 25 -3.44 -2.22 4.85
N GLU A 26 -2.35 -2.98 4.79
CA GLU A 26 -1.87 -3.83 5.87
C GLU A 26 -0.45 -3.44 6.28
N VAL A 27 -0.23 -3.25 7.58
CA VAL A 27 1.08 -2.85 8.11
C VAL A 27 1.90 -4.08 8.44
N LEU A 28 2.84 -4.42 7.55
CA LEU A 28 3.68 -5.61 7.67
C LEU A 28 4.79 -5.46 8.73
N SER A 29 5.30 -4.24 8.92
CA SER A 29 6.28 -3.93 9.97
C SER A 29 6.18 -2.47 10.41
N LYS A 30 6.48 -2.20 11.69
CA LYS A 30 6.46 -0.86 12.31
C LYS A 30 7.85 -0.48 12.85
N GLY A 31 8.06 0.81 13.09
CA GLY A 31 9.27 1.38 13.69
C GLY A 31 10.03 2.33 12.77
N ALA A 32 11.35 2.46 12.98
CA ALA A 32 12.23 3.29 12.15
C ALA A 32 12.17 2.89 10.66
N TRP A 33 11.81 1.63 10.40
CA TRP A 33 11.44 1.18 9.08
C TRP A 33 10.05 0.56 9.08
N THR A 34 9.18 1.13 8.27
CA THR A 34 7.78 0.73 8.15
C THR A 34 7.55 0.13 6.78
N THR A 35 6.94 -1.05 6.69
CA THR A 35 6.52 -1.64 5.42
C THR A 35 5.02 -1.77 5.42
N ILE A 36 4.39 -1.26 4.37
CA ILE A 36 2.93 -1.31 4.19
C ILE A 36 2.66 -1.97 2.85
N LEU A 37 1.74 -2.94 2.87
CA LEU A 37 1.13 -3.50 1.68
C LEU A 37 -0.18 -2.74 1.44
N PHE A 38 -0.38 -2.25 0.23
CA PHE A 38 -1.58 -1.55 -0.18
C PHE A 38 -2.34 -2.34 -1.24
N ARG A 39 -3.66 -2.29 -1.16
CA ARG A 39 -4.61 -2.70 -2.20
C ARG A 39 -5.21 -1.43 -2.82
N TYR A 40 -5.23 -1.34 -4.15
CA TYR A 40 -5.65 -0.13 -4.85
C TYR A 40 -6.19 -0.40 -6.24
N GLN A 41 -6.82 0.60 -6.83
CA GLN A 41 -7.24 0.64 -8.23
C GLN A 41 -6.69 1.89 -8.90
N ASN A 42 -6.44 1.81 -10.21
CA ASN A 42 -6.14 2.98 -11.01
C ASN A 42 -7.39 3.40 -11.79
N TRP A 43 -7.55 4.71 -11.94
CA TRP A 43 -8.52 5.29 -12.87
C TRP A 43 -8.11 5.03 -14.32
N ASP A 44 -9.00 4.44 -15.10
CA ASP A 44 -8.85 4.32 -16.55
C ASP A 44 -9.50 5.53 -17.21
N LYS A 45 -8.66 6.47 -17.69
CA LYS A 45 -9.14 7.69 -18.37
C LYS A 45 -9.94 7.39 -19.64
N GLY A 46 -9.71 6.25 -20.31
CA GLY A 46 -10.40 5.90 -21.55
C GLY A 46 -11.79 5.32 -21.31
N LYS A 47 -11.99 4.66 -20.16
CA LYS A 47 -13.27 4.03 -19.79
C LYS A 47 -14.06 4.77 -18.73
N GLU A 48 -13.46 5.77 -18.10
CA GLU A 48 -14.04 6.53 -16.99
C GLU A 48 -14.47 5.62 -15.83
N GLU A 49 -13.66 4.60 -15.53
CA GLU A 49 -13.90 3.66 -14.44
C GLU A 49 -12.62 3.31 -13.68
N TYR A 50 -12.77 2.79 -12.46
CA TYR A 50 -11.66 2.17 -11.76
C TYR A 50 -11.43 0.76 -12.29
N GLY A 51 -10.18 0.45 -12.62
CA GLY A 51 -9.79 -0.86 -13.11
C GLY A 51 -9.81 -1.93 -12.02
N LYS A 52 -9.20 -3.08 -12.34
CA LYS A 52 -9.05 -4.19 -11.41
C LYS A 52 -8.19 -3.83 -10.19
N ASP A 53 -8.33 -4.66 -9.18
CA ASP A 53 -7.53 -4.63 -7.98
C ASP A 53 -6.05 -4.91 -8.25
N MET A 54 -5.23 -4.05 -7.65
CA MET A 54 -3.78 -4.07 -7.72
C MET A 54 -3.20 -3.98 -6.32
N PHE A 55 -1.97 -4.48 -6.19
CA PHE A 55 -1.30 -4.56 -4.90
C PHE A 55 0.11 -4.01 -5.01
N THR A 56 0.55 -3.24 -4.03
CA THR A 56 1.91 -2.70 -3.99
C THR A 56 2.45 -2.71 -2.57
N ILE A 57 3.74 -3.01 -2.40
CA ILE A 57 4.42 -2.92 -1.11
C ILE A 57 5.33 -1.70 -1.12
N ARG A 58 5.15 -0.82 -0.14
CA ARG A 58 5.99 0.36 0.06
C ARG A 58 6.75 0.23 1.37
N ARG A 59 8.06 0.50 1.30
CA ARG A 59 8.93 0.64 2.47
C ARG A 59 9.16 2.12 2.74
N TYR A 60 9.01 2.52 3.98
CA TYR A 60 9.29 3.85 4.48
C TYR A 60 10.35 3.78 5.57
N GLN A 61 11.24 4.76 5.59
CA GLN A 61 12.20 4.98 6.67
C GLN A 61 11.83 6.27 7.40
N LYS A 62 11.61 6.19 8.71
CA LYS A 62 11.38 7.37 9.54
C LYS A 62 12.72 8.03 9.88
N ARG A 63 12.92 9.29 9.48
CA ARG A 63 14.07 10.12 9.83
C ARG A 63 13.56 11.49 10.23
N GLU A 64 14.06 12.04 11.34
CA GLU A 64 13.67 13.37 11.82
C GLU A 64 12.14 13.57 11.98
N GLY A 65 11.42 12.50 12.30
CA GLY A 65 9.96 12.53 12.45
C GLY A 65 9.17 12.26 11.16
N GLU A 66 9.82 12.28 10.00
CA GLU A 66 9.16 12.13 8.69
C GLU A 66 9.45 10.78 8.03
N TYR A 67 8.47 10.25 7.29
CA TYR A 67 8.60 9.01 6.51
C TYR A 67 9.09 9.25 5.09
N PHE A 68 10.20 8.61 4.72
CA PHE A 68 10.79 8.63 3.39
C PHE A 68 10.64 7.29 2.68
N SER A 69 10.08 7.26 1.47
CA SER A 69 9.92 6.02 0.69
C SER A 69 11.26 5.45 0.21
N LYS A 70 11.34 4.13 0.15
CA LYS A 70 12.49 3.38 -0.39
C LYS A 70 12.02 2.42 -1.47
N SER A 71 12.71 2.42 -2.61
CA SER A 71 12.30 1.69 -3.81
C SER A 71 12.56 0.19 -3.76
N LYS A 72 13.41 -0.29 -2.84
CA LYS A 72 13.78 -1.70 -2.69
C LYS A 72 13.71 -2.09 -1.22
N PHE A 73 13.21 -3.30 -0.94
CA PHE A 73 13.26 -3.92 0.39
C PHE A 73 13.39 -5.44 0.22
N ASN A 74 13.95 -6.09 1.24
CA ASN A 74 14.04 -7.55 1.29
C ASN A 74 12.99 -8.09 2.26
N ILE A 75 12.43 -9.26 1.94
CA ILE A 75 11.68 -10.07 2.90
C ILE A 75 12.70 -10.86 3.71
N SER A 76 12.99 -10.40 4.92
CA SER A 76 14.14 -10.86 5.70
C SER A 76 13.83 -12.02 6.65
N SER A 77 12.56 -12.38 6.81
CA SER A 77 12.11 -13.47 7.68
C SER A 77 10.91 -14.21 7.10
N ALA A 78 10.76 -15.48 7.50
CA ALA A 78 9.60 -16.28 7.17
C ALA A 78 8.30 -15.69 7.75
N GLU A 79 8.36 -15.07 8.93
CA GLU A 79 7.21 -14.39 9.53
C GLU A 79 6.71 -13.23 8.64
N GLN A 80 7.64 -12.43 8.09
CA GLN A 80 7.28 -11.33 7.19
C GLN A 80 6.67 -11.86 5.89
N ALA A 81 7.22 -12.95 5.33
CA ALA A 81 6.64 -13.63 4.17
C ALA A 81 5.21 -14.12 4.47
N GLN A 82 5.00 -14.76 5.61
CA GLN A 82 3.70 -15.29 6.02
C GLN A 82 2.66 -14.18 6.21
N LYS A 83 3.05 -13.03 6.78
CA LYS A 83 2.17 -11.86 6.90
C LYS A 83 1.71 -11.35 5.54
N ILE A 84 2.62 -11.27 4.57
CA ILE A 84 2.29 -10.88 3.19
C ILE A 84 1.28 -11.85 2.57
N VAL A 85 1.56 -13.16 2.67
CA VAL A 85 0.67 -14.20 2.12
C VAL A 85 -0.72 -14.12 2.75
N THR A 86 -0.79 -14.00 4.07
CA THR A 86 -2.06 -13.93 4.81
C THR A 86 -2.89 -12.72 4.41
N ALA A 87 -2.25 -11.54 4.30
CA ALA A 87 -2.92 -10.31 3.89
C ALA A 87 -3.47 -10.38 2.46
N LEU A 88 -2.65 -10.90 1.53
CA LEU A 88 -3.07 -11.08 0.14
C LEU A 88 -4.19 -12.12 0.00
N GLN A 89 -4.10 -13.25 0.71
CA GLN A 89 -5.15 -14.26 0.71
C GLN A 89 -6.46 -13.72 1.25
N LYS A 90 -6.43 -12.94 2.34
CA LYS A 90 -7.62 -12.27 2.89
C LYS A 90 -8.31 -11.44 1.82
N TRP A 91 -7.57 -10.59 1.09
CA TRP A 91 -8.19 -9.73 0.07
C TRP A 91 -8.67 -10.49 -1.15
N ILE A 92 -7.88 -11.45 -1.66
CA ILE A 92 -8.21 -12.21 -2.88
C ILE A 92 -9.39 -13.18 -2.65
N ASN A 93 -9.57 -13.67 -1.42
CA ASN A 93 -10.69 -14.57 -1.10
C ASN A 93 -11.96 -13.79 -0.78
N ASN A 94 -11.88 -12.62 -0.14
CA ASN A 94 -13.05 -11.79 0.17
C ASN A 94 -13.66 -11.11 -1.07
N ASP A 95 -12.99 -11.14 -2.23
CA ASP A 95 -13.53 -10.70 -3.53
C ASP A 95 -14.39 -11.76 -4.24
N LYS A 96 -14.47 -12.98 -3.69
CA LYS A 96 -15.13 -14.12 -4.33
C LYS A 96 -16.53 -14.43 -3.80
N ASP A 97 -17.10 -13.56 -2.98
CA ASP A 97 -18.47 -13.68 -2.46
C ASP A 97 -19.41 -12.68 -3.13
#